data_AF-X1I4Q8-F1
#
_entry.id   AF-X1I4Q8-F1
#
_cell.length_a   1.000
_cell.length_b   1.000
_cell.length_c   1.000
_cell.angle_alpha   90.00
_cell.angle_beta   90.00
_cell.angle_gamma   90.00
#
_symmetry.space_group_name_H-M   'P 1'
#
loop_
_entity.id
_entity.type
_entity.pdbx_description
1 polymer ?
#
loop_
_entity_poly.entity_id
_entity_poly.type
_entity_poly.pdbx_seq_one_letter_code
_entity_poly.pdbx_strand_id
1 'polypeptide(L)'
;MLKRYQVLLPDWLEEYVKLVADKYDLSFSEVIRTMICNWILAAMPNVYPELKLEISPEDIYEMIKSEAQDNMEREDIHRALSKIYFETRKAVEYRMGKEKKPKKK
;
A
#
# COMPACT_ATOMS: atom_id res chain seq x y z
N MET A 1 -7.76 10.22 21.78
CA MET A 1 -7.86 8.80 21.37
C MET A 1 -7.75 8.72 19.86
N LEU A 2 -6.83 7.90 19.34
CA LEU A 2 -6.78 7.60 17.91
C LEU A 2 -8.12 6.94 17.52
N LYS A 3 -8.73 7.39 16.41
CA LYS A 3 -9.93 6.74 15.87
C LYS A 3 -9.54 5.34 15.39
N ARG A 4 -10.14 4.30 15.96
CA ARG A 4 -9.99 2.92 15.50
C ARG A 4 -11.06 2.62 14.47
N TYR A 5 -10.67 2.05 13.35
CA TYR A 5 -11.57 1.60 12.31
C TYR A 5 -11.67 0.08 12.38
N GLN A 6 -12.88 -0.46 12.35
CA GLN A 6 -13.12 -1.89 12.21
C GLN A 6 -13.16 -2.23 10.72
N VAL A 7 -12.49 -3.31 10.33
CA VAL A 7 -12.46 -3.79 8.95
C VAL A 7 -13.14 -5.14 8.92
N LEU A 8 -14.01 -5.36 7.94
CA LEU A 8 -14.65 -6.64 7.67
C LEU A 8 -13.95 -7.27 6.47
N LEU A 9 -13.51 -8.51 6.60
CA LEU A 9 -12.81 -9.26 5.57
C LEU A 9 -13.53 -10.59 5.35
N PRO A 10 -13.60 -11.09 4.11
CA PRO A 10 -13.93 -12.49 3.86
C PRO A 10 -12.90 -13.42 4.51
N ASP A 11 -13.32 -14.62 4.92
CA ASP A 11 -12.48 -15.60 5.61
C ASP A 11 -11.18 -15.90 4.85
N TRP A 12 -11.26 -16.11 3.53
CA TRP A 12 -10.09 -16.40 2.69
C TRP A 12 -9.06 -15.26 2.68
N LEU A 13 -9.51 -14.02 2.84
CA LEU A 13 -8.62 -12.85 2.87
C LEU A 13 -8.00 -12.70 4.26
N GLU A 14 -8.76 -12.99 5.31
CA GLU A 14 -8.22 -13.05 6.67
C GLU A 14 -7.12 -14.11 6.79
N GLU A 15 -7.34 -15.31 6.25
CA GLU A 15 -6.36 -16.40 6.22
C GLU A 15 -5.09 -15.99 5.47
N TYR A 16 -5.24 -15.39 4.29
CA TYR A 16 -4.11 -14.88 3.53
C TYR A 16 -3.31 -13.83 4.30
N VAL A 17 -3.99 -12.90 4.97
CA VAL A 17 -3.34 -11.85 5.76
C VAL A 17 -2.58 -12.43 6.94
N LYS A 18 -3.12 -13.46 7.62
CA LYS A 18 -2.41 -14.19 8.69
C LYS A 18 -1.16 -14.88 8.15
N LEU A 19 -1.27 -15.56 7.02
CA LEU A 19 -0.13 -16.22 6.37
C LEU A 19 1.04 -15.24 6.15
N VAL A 20 0.77 -14.08 5.54
CA VAL A 20 1.78 -13.06 5.27
C VAL A 20 2.32 -12.43 6.56
N ALA A 21 1.42 -12.17 7.53
CA ALA A 21 1.78 -11.60 8.83
C ALA A 21 2.76 -12.50 9.59
N ASP A 22 2.46 -13.79 9.67
CA ASP A 22 3.29 -14.78 10.36
C ASP A 22 4.63 -14.98 9.64
N LYS A 23 4.61 -15.03 8.30
CA LYS A 23 5.82 -15.24 7.48
C LYS A 23 6.87 -14.14 7.67
N TYR A 24 6.44 -12.88 7.76
CA TYR A 24 7.35 -11.72 7.79
C TYR A 24 7.42 -11.01 9.13
N ASP A 25 6.84 -11.60 10.18
CA ASP A 25 6.76 -11.03 11.53
C ASP A 25 6.20 -9.60 11.49
N LEU A 26 5.02 -9.48 10.86
CA LEU A 26 4.23 -8.27 10.72
C LEU A 26 2.95 -8.41 11.54
N SER A 27 2.40 -7.30 12.00
CA SER A 27 1.03 -7.33 12.52
C SER A 27 0.02 -7.47 11.39
N PHE A 28 -1.10 -8.14 11.68
CA PHE A 28 -2.26 -8.21 10.78
C PHE A 28 -2.65 -6.82 10.23
N SER A 29 -2.58 -5.79 11.09
CA SER A 29 -2.91 -4.41 10.73
C SER A 29 -1.93 -3.77 9.74
N GLU A 30 -0.66 -4.16 9.76
CA GLU A 30 0.36 -3.67 8.83
C GLU A 30 0.13 -4.25 7.45
N VAL A 31 -0.15 -5.55 7.36
CA VAL A 31 -0.45 -6.21 6.09
C VAL A 31 -1.68 -5.58 5.43
N ILE A 32 -2.78 -5.39 6.16
CA ILE A 32 -3.98 -4.73 5.62
C ILE A 32 -3.69 -3.29 5.15
N ARG A 33 -2.96 -2.50 5.95
CA ARG A 33 -2.60 -1.14 5.56
C ARG A 33 -1.76 -1.12 4.30
N THR A 34 -0.82 -2.05 4.16
CA THR A 34 -0.01 -2.22 2.95
C THR A 34 -0.88 -2.53 1.74
N MET A 35 -1.83 -3.46 1.84
CA MET A 35 -2.71 -3.80 0.73
C MET A 35 -3.49 -2.57 0.23
N ILE A 36 -4.00 -1.74 1.16
CA ILE A 36 -4.66 -0.48 0.83
C ILE A 36 -3.69 0.49 0.15
N CYS A 37 -2.46 0.61 0.67
CA CYS A 37 -1.42 1.47 0.10
C CYS A 37 -1.07 1.06 -1.34
N ASN A 38 -0.88 -0.24 -1.58
CA ASN A 38 -0.63 -0.79 -2.92
C ASN A 38 -1.76 -0.45 -3.89
N TRP A 39 -3.01 -0.61 -3.46
CA TRP A 39 -4.16 -0.25 -4.30
C TRP A 39 -4.17 1.24 -4.67
N ILE A 40 -3.89 2.12 -3.71
CA ILE A 40 -3.77 3.56 -3.96
C ILE A 40 -2.65 3.83 -4.98
N LEU A 41 -1.46 3.28 -4.76
CA LEU A 41 -0.32 3.48 -5.65
C LEU A 41 -0.56 2.96 -7.07
N ALA A 42 -1.26 1.84 -7.24
CA ALA A 42 -1.62 1.32 -8.56
C ALA A 42 -2.63 2.23 -9.28
N ALA A 43 -3.58 2.83 -8.54
CA ALA A 43 -4.61 3.68 -9.12
C ALA A 43 -4.10 5.08 -9.47
N MET A 44 -3.20 5.65 -8.67
CA MET A 44 -2.85 7.07 -8.72
C MET A 44 -2.22 7.54 -10.05
N PRO A 45 -1.29 6.81 -10.69
CA PRO A 45 -0.76 7.20 -12.00
C PRO A 45 -1.82 7.31 -13.09
N ASN A 46 -2.89 6.51 -13.01
CA ASN A 46 -4.00 6.56 -13.96
C ASN A 46 -4.93 7.77 -13.73
N VAL A 47 -5.07 8.19 -12.47
CA VAL A 47 -5.92 9.34 -12.10
C VAL A 47 -5.18 10.67 -12.22
N TYR A 48 -3.89 10.69 -11.89
CA TYR A 48 -3.02 11.86 -11.91
C TYR A 48 -1.69 11.52 -12.60
N PRO A 49 -1.66 11.45 -13.94
CA PRO A 49 -0.45 11.09 -14.69
C PRO A 49 0.73 12.07 -14.47
N GLU A 50 0.45 13.29 -14.01
CA GLU A 50 1.48 14.28 -13.69
C GLU A 50 2.17 14.03 -12.33
N LEU A 51 1.60 13.16 -11.49
CA LEU A 51 2.18 12.82 -10.20
C LEU A 51 3.38 11.87 -10.40
N LYS A 52 4.55 12.31 -9.96
CA LYS A 52 5.77 11.49 -9.96
C LYS A 52 5.92 10.81 -8.61
N LEU A 53 5.87 9.49 -8.62
CA LEU A 53 6.15 8.64 -7.47
C LEU A 53 7.49 7.93 -7.69
N GLU A 54 8.19 7.64 -6.59
CA GLU A 54 9.46 6.89 -6.60
C GLU A 54 9.27 5.37 -6.70
N ILE A 55 8.01 4.93 -6.67
CA ILE A 55 7.60 3.55 -6.88
C ILE A 55 6.58 3.51 -8.03
N SER A 56 6.88 2.70 -9.03
CA SER A 56 5.99 2.43 -10.16
C SER A 56 5.07 1.24 -9.85
N PRO A 57 3.94 1.10 -10.56
CA PRO A 57 3.14 -0.12 -10.51
C PRO A 57 3.95 -1.38 -10.84
N GLU A 58 4.93 -1.28 -11.74
CA GLU A 58 5.83 -2.37 -12.11
C GLU A 58 6.75 -2.79 -10.95
N ASP A 59 7.26 -1.83 -10.17
CA ASP A 59 8.04 -2.14 -8.97
C ASP A 59 7.21 -2.91 -7.95
N ILE A 60 5.95 -2.50 -7.74
CA ILE A 60 5.02 -3.20 -6.83
C ILE A 60 4.74 -4.62 -7.33
N TYR A 61 4.57 -4.79 -8.65
CA TYR A 61 4.37 -6.10 -9.26
C TYR A 61 5.56 -7.03 -9.05
N GLU A 62 6.78 -6.58 -9.33
CA GLU A 62 7.98 -7.42 -9.13
C GLU A 62 8.22 -7.73 -7.65
N MET A 63 7.84 -6.83 -6.74
CA MET A 63 7.86 -7.11 -5.30
C MET A 63 6.87 -8.21 -4.91
N ILE A 64 5.61 -8.13 -5.36
CA ILE A 64 4.60 -9.17 -5.10
C ILE A 64 5.04 -10.51 -5.69
N LYS A 65 5.59 -10.50 -6.90
CA LYS A 65 6.10 -11.70 -7.56
C LYS A 65 7.28 -12.32 -6.81
N SER A 66 8.20 -11.49 -6.31
CA SER A 66 9.36 -11.96 -5.52
C SER A 66 8.93 -12.54 -4.18
N GLU A 67 7.94 -11.93 -3.52
CA GLU A 67 7.31 -12.43 -2.29
C GLU A 67 6.66 -13.80 -2.54
N ALA A 68 5.87 -13.93 -3.61
CA ALA A 68 5.20 -15.17 -3.99
C ALA A 68 6.15 -16.31 -4.35
N GLN A 69 7.37 -15.98 -4.79
CA GLN A 69 8.43 -16.95 -5.08
C GLN A 69 9.33 -17.26 -3.87
N ASP A 70 9.00 -16.72 -2.70
CA ASP A 70 9.78 -16.86 -1.46
C ASP A 70 11.23 -16.35 -1.57
N ASN A 71 11.45 -15.36 -2.45
CA ASN A 71 12.77 -14.80 -2.75
C ASN A 71 13.06 -13.52 -1.95
N MET A 72 12.22 -13.16 -0.98
CA MET A 72 12.39 -11.95 -0.19
C MET A 72 12.72 -12.26 1.26
N GLU A 73 13.85 -11.74 1.71
CA GLU A 73 14.20 -11.72 3.12
C GLU A 73 13.28 -10.79 3.90
N ARG A 74 13.12 -11.06 5.19
CA ARG A 74 12.29 -10.26 6.09
C ARG A 74 12.63 -8.77 6.03
N GLU A 75 13.92 -8.42 6.11
CA GLU A 75 14.34 -7.02 6.12
C GLU A 75 13.93 -6.28 4.83
N ASP A 76 14.00 -6.97 3.70
CA ASP A 76 13.62 -6.40 2.41
C ASP A 76 12.12 -6.11 2.34
N ILE A 77 11.28 -7.00 2.87
CA ILE A 77 9.84 -6.75 3.00
C ILE A 77 9.58 -5.52 3.86
N HIS A 78 10.18 -5.41 5.05
CA HIS A 78 9.96 -4.24 5.92
C HIS A 78 10.38 -2.91 5.27
N ARG A 79 11.50 -2.91 4.52
CA ARG A 79 11.94 -1.76 3.71
C ARG A 79 10.93 -1.41 2.61
N ALA A 80 10.47 -2.42 1.90
CA ALA A 80 9.44 -2.30 0.86
C ALA A 80 8.14 -1.70 1.40
N LEU A 81 7.62 -2.23 2.50
CA LEU A 81 6.41 -1.72 3.15
C LEU A 81 6.54 -0.26 3.56
N SER A 82 7.69 0.12 4.09
CA SER A 82 7.98 1.51 4.46
C SER A 82 7.95 2.42 3.23
N LYS A 83 8.60 2.03 2.13
CA LYS A 83 8.59 2.80 0.87
C LYS A 83 7.17 2.95 0.31
N ILE A 84 6.41 1.85 0.26
CA ILE A 84 5.00 1.85 -0.16
C ILE A 84 4.19 2.85 0.67
N TYR A 85 4.35 2.82 2.00
CA TYR A 85 3.63 3.72 2.89
C TYR A 85 3.97 5.19 2.62
N PHE A 86 5.25 5.54 2.49
CA PHE A 86 5.68 6.92 2.23
C PHE A 86 5.19 7.45 0.89
N GLU A 87 5.30 6.66 -0.17
CA GLU A 87 4.82 7.05 -1.51
C GLU A 87 3.30 7.18 -1.54
N THR A 88 2.59 6.29 -0.86
CA THR A 88 1.13 6.36 -0.74
C THR A 88 0.71 7.67 -0.06
N ARG A 89 1.41 8.06 1.00
CA ARG A 89 1.14 9.32 1.70
C ARG A 89 1.31 10.52 0.76
N LYS A 90 2.41 10.58 -0.01
CA LYS A 90 2.64 11.63 -1.02
C LYS A 90 1.46 11.71 -2.01
N ALA A 91 1.02 10.56 -2.51
CA ALA A 91 -0.11 10.44 -3.42
C ALA A 91 -1.44 10.95 -2.82
N VAL A 92 -1.76 10.53 -1.59
CA VAL A 92 -2.99 10.95 -0.90
C VAL A 92 -2.98 12.45 -0.63
N GLU A 93 -1.86 12.99 -0.13
CA GLU A 93 -1.70 14.43 0.13
C GLU A 93 -1.86 15.24 -1.16
N TYR A 94 -1.33 14.75 -2.29
CA TYR A 94 -1.50 15.37 -3.60
C TYR A 94 -2.98 15.46 -4.00
N ARG A 95 -3.71 14.35 -3.91
CA ARG A 95 -5.16 14.29 -4.21
C ARG A 95 -5.94 15.27 -3.33
N MET A 96 -5.70 15.24 -2.02
CA MET A 96 -6.36 16.15 -1.08
C MET A 96 -6.04 17.63 -1.39
N GLY A 97 -4.83 17.93 -1.84
CA GLY A 97 -4.43 19.27 -2.28
C GLY A 97 -5.15 19.74 -3.54
N LYS A 98 -5.42 18.84 -4.49
CA LYS A 98 -6.19 19.14 -5.71
C LYS A 98 -7.68 19.36 -5.41
N GLU A 99 -8.27 18.54 -4.53
CA GLU A 99 -9.68 18.68 -4.15
C GLU A 99 -9.96 19.97 -3.36
N LYS A 100 -8.98 20.48 -2.61
CA LYS A 100 -9.10 21.76 -1.88
C LYS A 100 -8.98 23.01 -2.76
N LYS A 101 -8.47 22.91 -4.00
CA LYS A 101 -8.48 24.03 -4.93
C LYS A 101 -9.90 24.13 -5.51
N PRO A 102 -10.69 25.17 -5.20
CA PRO A 102 -12.04 25.31 -5.75
C PRO A 102 -11.91 25.33 -7.28
N LYS A 103 -12.67 24.47 -7.96
CA LYS A 103 -12.86 24.58 -9.41
C LYS A 103 -13.37 25.99 -9.66
N LYS A 104 -12.53 26.87 -10.20
CA LYS A 104 -12.98 28.14 -10.78
C LYS A 104 -13.98 27.76 -11.88
N LYS A 105 -15.26 27.92 -11.57
CA LYS A 105 -16.33 27.98 -12.57
C LYS A 105 -16.32 29.37 -13.18
#